data_AF-A0A935H3H5-F1
#
_entry.id   AF-A0A935H3H5-F1
#
_cell.length_a   1.000
_cell.length_b   1.000
_cell.length_c   1.000
_cell.angle_alpha   90.00
_cell.angle_beta   90.00
_cell.angle_gamma   90.00
#
_symmetry.space_group_name_H-M   'P 1'
#
loop_
_entity.id
_entity.type
_entity.pdbx_description
1 polymer ?
#
loop_
_entity_poly.entity_id
_entity_poly.type
_entity_poly.pdbx_seq_one_letter_code
_entity_poly.pdbx_strand_id
1 'polypeptide(L)'
;MGYDQLVGGLGNDTYLFDRGSLQDCIFETGGTDTLRLGAGISPSQVTLTRTSDLAPNFRDFSTFALTADSLVISIAGSNDQIWLNNFFCR
;
A
#
# COMPACT_ATOMS: atom_id res chain seq x y z
N MET A 1 -9.50 13.91 -1.40
CA MET A 1 -9.98 13.14 -2.56
C MET A 1 -8.82 13.03 -3.51
N GLY A 2 -8.05 11.97 -3.37
CA GLY A 2 -6.91 11.61 -4.19
C GLY A 2 -6.76 10.11 -4.05
N TYR A 3 -6.56 9.44 -5.18
CA TYR A 3 -6.21 8.02 -5.25
C TYR A 3 -4.97 8.01 -6.10
N ASP A 4 -3.80 7.91 -5.47
CA ASP A 4 -2.55 8.00 -6.20
C ASP A 4 -2.01 6.61 -6.47
N GLN A 5 -1.58 6.37 -7.72
CA GLN A 5 -0.78 5.21 -8.08
C GLN A 5 0.69 5.63 -8.08
N LEU A 6 1.45 5.06 -7.15
CA LEU A 6 2.87 5.26 -7.00
C LEU A 6 3.61 4.01 -7.49
N VAL A 7 4.73 4.21 -8.18
CA VAL A 7 5.63 3.13 -8.59
C VAL A 7 6.91 3.29 -7.78
N GLY A 8 7.16 2.36 -6.85
CA GLY A 8 8.40 2.31 -6.08
C GLY A 8 9.57 1.85 -6.91
N GLY A 9 9.35 0.77 -7.67
CA GLY A 9 10.36 0.21 -8.55
C GLY A 9 11.38 -0.63 -7.78
N LEU A 10 12.67 -0.44 -8.09
CA LEU A 10 13.78 -1.12 -7.42
C LEU A 10 14.48 -0.11 -6.51
N GLY A 11 14.80 -0.47 -5.28
CA GLY A 11 15.50 0.44 -4.37
C GLY A 11 15.19 0.16 -2.92
N ASN A 12 15.54 1.09 -2.04
CA ASN A 12 15.00 1.12 -0.69
C ASN A 12 14.22 2.42 -0.58
N ASP A 13 12.91 2.33 -0.67
CA ASP A 13 12.04 3.50 -0.76
C ASP A 13 11.48 3.90 0.60
N THR A 14 11.02 5.15 0.71
CA THR A 14 10.36 5.65 1.93
C THR A 14 9.01 6.25 1.60
N TYR A 15 7.96 5.62 2.12
CA TYR A 15 6.58 6.05 1.94
C TYR A 15 6.08 6.76 3.20
N LEU A 16 5.58 7.99 3.04
CA LEU A 16 4.96 8.74 4.12
C LEU A 16 3.48 8.39 4.20
N PHE A 17 3.03 7.83 5.33
CA PHE A 17 1.63 7.57 5.59
C PHE A 17 1.07 8.55 6.62
N ASP A 18 0.27 9.50 6.15
CA ASP A 18 -0.37 10.51 6.99
C ASP A 18 -1.90 10.37 6.97
N ARG A 19 -2.56 10.94 7.97
CA ARG A 19 -4.04 10.95 8.02
C ARG A 19 -4.60 11.78 6.88
N GLY A 20 -5.66 11.28 6.25
CA GLY A 20 -6.30 11.95 5.12
C GLY A 20 -5.64 11.72 3.76
N SER A 21 -4.61 10.85 3.70
CA SER A 21 -4.03 10.37 2.44
C SER A 21 -5.02 9.49 1.65
N LEU A 22 -6.09 8.99 2.30
CA LEU A 22 -7.11 8.12 1.68
C LEU A 22 -6.49 6.81 1.16
N GLN A 23 -6.87 6.36 -0.04
CA GLN A 23 -6.52 5.04 -0.56
C GLN A 23 -5.46 5.17 -1.64
N ASP A 24 -4.21 4.82 -1.32
CA ASP A 24 -3.09 4.87 -2.26
C ASP A 24 -2.68 3.47 -2.71
N CYS A 25 -2.17 3.35 -3.94
CA CYS A 25 -1.68 2.11 -4.51
C CYS A 25 -0.19 2.24 -4.82
N ILE A 26 0.64 1.37 -4.25
CA ILE A 26 2.08 1.30 -4.55
C ILE A 26 2.34 0.01 -5.32
N PHE A 27 3.10 0.12 -6.41
CA PHE A 27 3.67 -1.03 -7.10
C PHE A 27 5.16 -1.15 -6.76
N GLU A 28 5.51 -2.25 -6.10
CA GLU A 28 6.87 -2.57 -5.69
C GLU A 28 7.46 -3.67 -6.56
N THR A 29 8.74 -3.53 -6.94
CA THR A 29 9.45 -4.57 -7.70
C THR A 29 10.69 -5.11 -6.98
N GLY A 30 11.06 -4.53 -5.83
CA GLY A 30 12.03 -5.12 -4.90
C GLY A 30 12.79 -4.09 -4.09
N GLY A 31 13.10 -4.43 -2.84
CA GLY A 31 13.71 -3.49 -1.91
C GLY A 31 13.61 -3.88 -0.44
N THR A 32 14.22 -3.08 0.44
CA THR A 32 13.86 -3.01 1.86
C THR A 32 13.30 -1.62 2.15
N ASP A 33 11.99 -1.51 2.01
CA ASP A 33 11.30 -0.21 2.04
C ASP A 33 10.89 0.16 3.46
N THR A 34 10.74 1.47 3.67
CA THR A 34 10.38 2.05 4.96
C THR A 34 9.04 2.77 4.87
N LEU A 35 8.08 2.34 5.68
CA LEU A 35 6.88 3.13 5.93
C LEU A 35 7.13 4.12 7.07
N ARG A 36 7.07 5.42 6.79
CA ARG A 36 7.17 6.48 7.79
C ARG A 36 5.77 6.97 8.15
N LEU A 37 5.43 6.88 9.43
CA LEU A 37 4.14 7.36 9.93
C LEU A 37 4.17 8.88 10.15
N GLY A 38 3.11 9.55 9.72
CA GLY A 38 2.86 10.97 9.95
C GLY A 38 2.66 11.30 11.44
N ALA A 39 2.69 12.59 11.75
CA ALA A 39 2.57 13.06 13.13
C ALA A 39 1.22 12.64 13.74
N GLY A 40 1.25 12.11 14.97
CA GLY A 40 0.03 11.69 15.68
C GLY A 40 -0.54 10.34 15.25
N ILE A 41 0.16 9.57 14.42
CA ILE A 41 -0.13 8.16 14.15
C ILE A 41 0.81 7.31 14.99
N SER A 42 0.26 6.62 15.99
CA SER A 42 1.01 5.62 16.76
C SER A 42 1.17 4.33 15.94
N PRO A 43 2.32 3.63 16.02
CA PRO A 43 2.47 2.29 15.44
C PRO A 43 1.37 1.32 15.88
N SER A 44 0.85 1.46 17.11
CA SER A 44 -0.26 0.63 17.61
C SER A 44 -1.59 0.85 16.89
N GLN A 45 -1.70 1.93 16.11
CA GLN A 45 -2.88 2.21 15.27
C GLN A 45 -2.71 1.63 13.87
N VAL A 46 -1.54 1.09 13.51
CA VAL A 46 -1.28 0.58 12.17
C VAL A 46 -1.46 -0.92 12.14
N THR A 47 -2.27 -1.40 11.21
CA THR A 47 -2.47 -2.82 10.95
C THR A 47 -1.92 -3.16 9.57
N LEU A 48 -1.20 -4.28 9.49
CA LEU A 48 -0.75 -4.88 8.24
C LEU A 48 -1.57 -6.14 7.97
N THR A 49 -2.21 -6.18 6.81
CA THR A 49 -3.11 -7.26 6.40
C THR A 49 -2.68 -7.79 5.05
N ARG A 50 -2.49 -9.10 4.93
CA ARG A 50 -2.35 -9.77 3.65
C ARG A 50 -3.74 -10.12 3.11
N THR A 51 -4.00 -9.85 1.84
CA THR A 51 -5.26 -10.20 1.18
C THR A 51 -5.01 -10.78 -0.21
N SER A 52 -5.91 -11.64 -0.67
CA SER A 52 -5.93 -12.16 -2.04
C SER A 52 -6.70 -11.25 -3.01
N ASP A 53 -6.81 -9.96 -2.68
CA ASP A 53 -7.52 -8.95 -3.46
C ASP A 53 -6.54 -7.89 -3.99
N LEU A 54 -6.95 -7.20 -5.05
CA LEU A 54 -6.32 -5.95 -5.49
C LEU A 54 -7.07 -4.77 -4.87
N ALA A 55 -6.44 -3.60 -4.83
CA ALA A 55 -7.11 -2.39 -4.39
C ALA A 55 -8.40 -2.16 -5.20
N PRO A 56 -9.52 -1.70 -4.58
CA PRO A 56 -10.82 -1.57 -5.24
C PRO A 56 -10.84 -0.72 -6.52
N ASN A 57 -9.82 0.12 -6.72
CA ASN A 57 -9.67 0.99 -7.87
C ASN A 57 -8.36 0.75 -8.63
N PHE A 58 -7.70 -0.39 -8.44
CA PHE A 58 -6.45 -0.70 -9.12
C PHE A 58 -6.66 -0.74 -10.63
N ARG A 59 -6.00 0.18 -11.33
CA ARG A 59 -6.06 0.31 -12.80
C ARG A 59 -4.78 -0.24 -13.41
N ASP A 60 -4.51 -1.51 -13.20
CA ASP A 60 -3.56 -2.25 -14.03
C ASP A 60 -4.24 -3.55 -14.48
N PHE A 61 -4.41 -3.68 -15.80
CA PHE A 61 -5.05 -4.81 -16.48
C PHE A 61 -4.00 -5.73 -17.13
N SER A 62 -2.73 -5.67 -16.70
CA SER A 62 -1.72 -6.62 -17.15
C SER A 62 -1.99 -8.03 -16.60
N THR A 63 -1.52 -9.06 -17.32
CA THR A 63 -1.71 -10.48 -16.99
C THR A 63 -1.14 -10.92 -15.63
N PHE A 64 -0.42 -10.04 -14.93
CA PHE A 64 0.06 -10.22 -13.56
C PHE A 64 -1.05 -10.11 -12.50
N ALA A 65 -2.27 -9.70 -12.89
CA ALA A 65 -3.43 -9.61 -11.98
C ALA A 65 -4.09 -10.97 -11.65
N LEU A 66 -3.61 -12.10 -12.21
CA LEU A 66 -4.31 -13.40 -12.09
C LEU A 66 -4.17 -14.07 -10.72
N THR A 67 -3.22 -13.64 -9.89
CA THR A 67 -3.07 -14.08 -8.50
C THR A 67 -2.78 -12.88 -7.61
N ALA A 68 -3.83 -12.11 -7.30
CA ALA A 68 -3.72 -11.03 -6.35
C ALA A 68 -3.24 -11.55 -5.00
N ASP A 69 -2.15 -10.98 -4.50
CA ASP A 69 -1.58 -11.32 -3.21
C ASP A 69 -0.91 -10.09 -2.60
N SER A 70 -1.75 -9.24 -2.04
CA SER A 70 -1.44 -7.85 -1.72
C SER A 70 -1.21 -7.65 -0.22
N LEU A 71 -0.41 -6.65 0.11
CA LEU A 71 -0.28 -6.12 1.46
C LEU A 71 -1.11 -4.84 1.58
N VAL A 72 -1.96 -4.78 2.59
CA VAL A 72 -2.75 -3.60 2.95
C VAL A 72 -2.29 -3.07 4.28
N ILE A 73 -2.02 -1.77 4.34
CA ILE A 73 -1.61 -1.04 5.53
C ILE A 73 -2.75 -0.08 5.88
N SER A 74 -3.28 -0.13 7.09
CA SER A 74 -4.43 0.69 7.50
C SER A 74 -4.24 1.34 8.86
N ILE A 75 -4.86 2.52 9.08
CA ILE A 75 -4.86 3.23 10.37
C ILE A 75 -6.21 3.05 11.09
N ALA A 76 -6.17 2.55 12.32
CA ALA A 76 -7.32 2.39 13.20
C ALA A 76 -8.04 3.72 13.46
N GLY A 77 -9.38 3.68 13.39
CA GLY A 77 -10.21 4.87 13.53
C GLY A 77 -10.15 5.82 12.32
N SER A 78 -9.73 5.34 11.17
CA SER A 78 -9.76 6.05 9.89
C SER A 78 -10.15 5.10 8.75
N ASN A 79 -10.44 5.65 7.58
CA ASN A 79 -10.57 4.90 6.33
C ASN A 79 -9.28 4.94 5.49
N ASP A 80 -8.19 5.46 6.04
CA ASP A 80 -6.92 5.61 5.32
C ASP A 80 -6.26 4.24 5.15
N GLN A 81 -5.84 3.93 3.92
CA GLN A 81 -5.22 2.66 3.56
C GLN A 81 -4.16 2.85 2.46
N ILE A 82 -3.07 2.10 2.56
CA ILE A 82 -2.11 1.94 1.47
C ILE A 82 -2.15 0.49 1.00
N TRP A 83 -2.25 0.30 -0.31
CA TRP A 83 -2.26 -1.00 -0.96
C TRP A 83 -0.95 -1.21 -1.71
N LEU A 84 -0.17 -2.22 -1.32
CA LEU A 84 0.93 -2.75 -2.10
C LEU A 84 0.40 -3.96 -2.87
N ASN A 85 -0.03 -3.72 -4.10
CA ASN A 85 -0.64 -4.76 -4.92
C ASN A 85 0.40 -5.80 -5.29
N ASN A 86 0.04 -7.09 -5.22
CA ASN A 86 0.92 -8.20 -5.61
C ASN A 86 2.23 -8.32 -4.81
N PHE A 87 2.32 -7.68 -3.64
CA PHE A 87 3.51 -7.66 -2.78
C PHE A 87 4.07 -9.06 -2.45
N PHE A 88 3.20 -10.06 -2.32
CA PHE A 88 3.59 -11.43 -2.00
C PHE A 88 3.59 -12.38 -3.20
N CYS A 89 3.18 -11.91 -4.38
CA CYS A 89 3.28 -12.71 -5.60
C CYS A 89 4.78 -12.85 -5.96
N ARG A 90 5.22 -14.06 -6.26
CA ARG A 90 6.60 -14.36 -6.68
C ARG A 90 6.59 -15.08 -8.01
#